data_AF-A0A1V5HRV7-F1
#
_entry.id   AF-A0A1V5HRV7-F1
#
_cell.length_a   1.000
_cell.length_b   1.000
_cell.length_c   1.000
_cell.angle_alpha   90.00
_cell.angle_beta   90.00
_cell.angle_gamma   90.00
#
_symmetry.space_group_name_H-M   'P 1'
#
loop_
_entity.id
_entity.type
_entity.pdbx_description
1 polymer ?
#
loop_
_entity_poly.entity_id
_entity_poly.type
_entity_poly.pdbx_seq_one_letter_code
_entity_poly.pdbx_strand_id
1 'polypeptide(L)'
;MKTGIKILIGCLAFLLPVGVYTAVGASQKPVYSQSFLAELPEKYSRLVEATDQKKIVFAAASSLPFGLRSDIVESELPGYKSINMGLYVPLKTKATLDLVAKHVSKGDIVVFAPEPVSDLYTAELAKEPLLEATETNPLILKEYSESDYENFLAASFGFHWNRIVANAQGVTYTSTAPYNKASFNGYGEIKVATPYLTMTTGYDSSLLIDYSTSLLNPAFLTYIANIKTRVEQAGASFYYSFSPLDALAFKGSDDNVQAFEGAIKEKLGDCLLTGIKDTVYESGYFYDTNFHLNDTGKIKHSVTLVNALKAKLGITTPTATVVPDPSGPDPSPKPYDGETDNTYEPDFTYEDVRGKLFIATVKAEYRNAEYFLLPTSHEGTTVVGVEGEAFLECTKLRLLRIPRNITSLQADALKGCTALERVEIYNSDPNTIAPPTGGVVSLFGTKTPKAKIYVPKDALSVYKSHYFWNTYSDLLEGM
;
A
#
# COMPACT_ATOMS: atom_id res chain seq x y z
N MET A 1 34.92 -23.38 39.55
CA MET A 1 34.37 -23.51 38.18
C MET A 1 35.18 -22.62 37.24
N LYS A 2 35.86 -23.21 36.24
CA LYS A 2 36.70 -22.45 35.28
C LYS A 2 35.83 -21.40 34.58
N THR A 3 36.32 -20.18 34.40
CA THR A 3 35.60 -19.01 33.87
C THR A 3 34.82 -19.33 32.58
N GLY A 4 35.35 -20.20 31.71
CA GLY A 4 34.66 -20.68 30.51
C GLY A 4 33.36 -21.46 30.75
N ILE A 5 33.24 -22.22 31.84
CA ILE A 5 32.01 -22.97 32.18
C ILE A 5 30.93 -22.01 32.70
N LYS A 6 31.29 -20.94 33.40
CA LYS A 6 30.35 -19.90 33.84
C LYS A 6 29.79 -19.09 32.66
N ILE A 7 30.65 -18.77 31.68
CA ILE A 7 30.24 -18.11 30.44
C ILE A 7 29.33 -19.04 29.63
N LEU A 8 29.68 -20.31 29.47
CA LEU A 8 28.87 -21.29 28.76
C LEU A 8 27.49 -21.50 29.42
N ILE A 9 27.43 -21.61 30.75
CA ILE A 9 26.17 -21.73 31.50
C ILE A 9 25.35 -20.43 31.42
N GLY A 10 25.98 -19.25 31.47
CA GLY A 10 25.31 -17.97 31.29
C GLY A 10 24.72 -17.80 29.88
N CYS A 11 25.48 -18.20 28.85
CA CYS A 11 24.99 -18.24 27.46
C CYS A 11 23.86 -19.25 27.31
N LEU A 12 23.97 -20.47 27.85
CA LEU A 12 22.89 -21.47 27.82
C LEU A 12 21.64 -21.01 28.57
N ALA A 13 21.78 -20.36 29.73
CA ALA A 13 20.66 -19.85 30.52
C ALA A 13 19.93 -18.67 29.84
N PHE A 14 20.60 -17.94 28.95
CA PHE A 14 20.00 -16.88 28.13
C PHE A 14 19.43 -17.41 26.80
N LEU A 15 20.10 -18.39 26.19
CA LEU A 15 19.71 -19.00 24.91
C LEU A 15 18.56 -20.01 25.06
N LEU A 16 18.41 -20.68 26.20
CA LEU A 16 17.30 -21.62 26.45
C LEU A 16 15.93 -20.92 26.46
N PRO A 17 15.71 -19.81 27.18
CA PRO A 17 14.45 -19.07 27.13
C PRO A 17 14.15 -18.54 25.72
N VAL A 18 15.17 -18.05 25.00
CA VAL A 18 15.03 -17.58 23.61
C VAL A 18 14.67 -18.73 22.67
N GLY A 19 15.33 -19.88 22.79
CA GLY A 19 15.07 -21.07 21.97
C GLY A 19 13.71 -21.73 22.26
N VAL A 20 13.28 -21.77 23.52
CA VAL A 20 11.94 -22.22 23.90
C VAL A 20 10.89 -21.24 23.38
N TYR A 21 11.15 -19.94 23.49
CA TYR A 21 10.26 -18.90 23.01
C TYR A 21 10.04 -18.97 21.49
N THR A 22 11.12 -19.05 20.71
CA THR A 22 11.02 -19.19 19.25
C THR A 22 10.36 -20.50 18.85
N ALA A 23 10.61 -21.61 19.57
CA ALA A 23 9.92 -22.88 19.33
C ALA A 23 8.42 -22.81 19.62
N VAL A 24 8.01 -22.20 20.74
CA VAL A 24 6.60 -21.96 21.07
C VAL A 24 5.95 -21.07 20.02
N GLY A 25 6.61 -19.98 19.64
CA GLY A 25 6.17 -19.09 18.57
C GLY A 25 6.04 -19.78 17.21
N ALA A 26 6.99 -20.63 16.85
CA ALA A 26 6.98 -21.38 15.59
C ALA A 26 5.88 -22.44 15.55
N SER A 27 5.56 -23.08 16.68
CA SER A 27 4.48 -24.07 16.80
C SER A 27 3.06 -23.49 16.80
N GLN A 28 2.93 -22.15 16.86
CA GLN A 28 1.62 -21.50 16.75
C GLN A 28 0.97 -21.79 15.38
N LYS A 29 -0.36 -21.73 15.31
CA LYS A 29 -1.05 -21.77 14.02
C LYS A 29 -0.75 -20.49 13.22
N PRO A 30 -0.78 -20.55 11.88
CA PRO A 30 -0.65 -19.34 11.07
C PRO A 30 -1.79 -18.35 11.35
N VAL A 31 -1.46 -17.09 11.64
CA VAL A 31 -2.45 -16.02 11.90
C VAL A 31 -2.48 -14.97 10.80
N TYR A 32 -1.46 -14.90 9.95
CA TYR A 32 -1.37 -14.00 8.80
C TYR A 32 -1.74 -14.69 7.48
N SER A 33 -2.03 -15.99 7.49
CA SER A 33 -2.34 -16.80 6.30
C SER A 33 -3.50 -16.30 5.42
N GLN A 34 -4.35 -15.41 5.94
CA GLN A 34 -5.46 -14.79 5.21
C GLN A 34 -5.23 -13.31 4.88
N SER A 35 -4.09 -12.75 5.29
CA SER A 35 -3.71 -11.36 5.01
C SER A 35 -3.42 -11.16 3.51
N PHE A 36 -3.38 -9.91 3.08
CA PHE A 36 -2.94 -9.56 1.72
C PHE A 36 -1.52 -10.08 1.40
N LEU A 37 -0.61 -9.97 2.37
CA LEU A 37 0.79 -10.39 2.26
C LEU A 37 0.98 -11.89 2.06
N ALA A 38 0.00 -12.71 2.48
CA ALA A 38 0.06 -14.16 2.37
C ALA A 38 -0.07 -14.69 0.92
N GLU A 39 -0.18 -13.80 -0.07
CA GLU A 39 -0.07 -14.14 -1.50
C GLU A 39 1.39 -14.28 -1.96
N LEU A 40 2.38 -13.77 -1.21
CA LEU A 40 3.80 -13.85 -1.59
C LEU A 40 4.27 -15.29 -1.89
N PRO A 41 3.89 -16.34 -1.11
CA PRO A 41 4.27 -17.71 -1.40
C PRO A 41 3.74 -18.21 -2.75
N GLU A 42 2.50 -17.89 -3.10
CA GLU A 42 1.91 -18.28 -4.38
C GLU A 42 2.60 -17.56 -5.56
N LYS A 43 2.93 -16.27 -5.37
CA LYS A 43 3.71 -15.48 -6.36
C LYS A 43 5.11 -16.05 -6.56
N TYR A 44 5.79 -16.39 -5.47
CA TYR A 44 7.09 -17.06 -5.51
C TYR A 44 7.01 -18.43 -6.20
N SER A 45 6.01 -19.27 -5.89
CA SER A 45 5.80 -20.55 -6.57
C SER A 45 5.66 -20.37 -8.08
N ARG A 46 4.85 -19.42 -8.55
CA ARG A 46 4.70 -19.11 -9.98
C ARG A 46 6.02 -18.71 -10.63
N LEU A 47 6.86 -17.93 -9.93
CA LEU A 47 8.17 -17.51 -10.41
C LEU A 47 9.14 -18.69 -10.58
N VAL A 48 9.20 -19.60 -9.59
CA VAL A 48 10.18 -20.70 -9.58
C VAL A 48 9.73 -21.93 -10.38
N GLU A 49 8.42 -22.10 -10.60
CA GLU A 49 7.86 -23.22 -11.36
C GLU A 49 7.88 -22.96 -12.87
N ALA A 50 7.87 -21.69 -13.30
CA ALA A 50 7.94 -21.28 -14.71
C ALA A 50 9.37 -21.43 -15.30
N THR A 51 9.78 -22.69 -15.50
CA THR A 51 11.13 -23.07 -15.95
C THR A 51 11.19 -23.56 -17.40
N ASP A 52 10.04 -23.92 -17.99
CA ASP A 52 9.90 -24.50 -19.33
C ASP A 52 9.55 -23.46 -20.42
N GLN A 53 9.25 -22.23 -20.04
CA GLN A 53 8.90 -21.13 -20.93
C GLN A 53 9.58 -19.83 -20.50
N LYS A 54 9.87 -18.95 -21.45
CA LYS A 54 10.30 -17.57 -21.15
C LYS A 54 9.22 -16.86 -20.34
N LYS A 55 9.62 -16.03 -19.40
CA LYS A 55 8.71 -15.23 -18.58
C LYS A 55 8.93 -13.73 -18.71
N ILE A 56 7.84 -12.98 -18.56
CA ILE A 56 7.87 -11.54 -18.28
C ILE A 56 7.49 -11.39 -16.81
N VAL A 57 8.45 -10.98 -16.00
CA VAL A 57 8.30 -10.83 -14.55
C VAL A 57 8.11 -9.35 -14.23
N PHE A 58 6.92 -8.99 -13.76
CA PHE A 58 6.59 -7.64 -13.34
C PHE A 58 6.82 -7.49 -11.83
N ALA A 59 7.56 -6.46 -11.43
CA ALA A 59 7.87 -6.15 -10.03
C ALA A 59 7.51 -4.70 -9.68
N ALA A 60 6.72 -4.52 -8.62
CA ALA A 60 6.27 -3.25 -8.03
C ALA A 60 5.73 -3.56 -6.62
N ALA A 61 5.02 -2.63 -5.98
CA ALA A 61 4.18 -2.94 -4.82
C ALA A 61 2.74 -3.27 -5.25
N SER A 62 1.74 -2.63 -4.62
CA SER A 62 0.32 -2.98 -4.77
C SER A 62 -0.32 -2.52 -6.08
N SER A 63 0.28 -1.59 -6.81
CA SER A 63 -0.20 -1.17 -8.13
C SER A 63 -0.26 -2.33 -9.13
N LEU A 64 0.58 -3.35 -9.01
CA LEU A 64 0.57 -4.50 -9.93
C LEU A 64 -0.58 -5.47 -9.69
N PRO A 65 -0.86 -5.96 -8.46
CA PRO A 65 -2.08 -6.71 -8.20
C PRO A 65 -3.35 -6.02 -8.69
N PHE A 66 -3.39 -4.69 -8.55
CA PHE A 66 -4.54 -3.86 -8.95
C PHE A 66 -4.49 -3.39 -10.40
N GLY A 67 -3.37 -3.52 -11.11
CA GLY A 67 -3.15 -2.80 -12.37
C GLY A 67 -2.70 -3.64 -13.56
N LEU A 68 -2.40 -4.92 -13.36
CA LEU A 68 -1.98 -5.82 -14.44
C LEU A 68 -3.06 -6.85 -14.79
N ARG A 69 -3.15 -7.17 -16.08
CA ARG A 69 -3.92 -8.26 -16.69
C ARG A 69 -2.98 -9.17 -17.45
N SER A 70 -2.51 -10.21 -16.76
CA SER A 70 -1.60 -11.21 -17.30
C SER A 70 -2.19 -11.97 -18.49
N ASP A 71 -3.51 -12.15 -18.52
CA ASP A 71 -4.20 -12.75 -19.67
C ASP A 71 -4.07 -11.89 -20.94
N ILE A 72 -4.13 -10.56 -20.82
CA ILE A 72 -3.85 -9.63 -21.93
C ILE A 72 -2.38 -9.76 -22.35
N VAL A 73 -1.44 -9.74 -21.39
CA VAL A 73 0.00 -9.86 -21.69
C VAL A 73 0.30 -11.16 -22.44
N GLU A 74 -0.18 -12.30 -21.96
CA GLU A 74 0.06 -13.62 -22.57
C GLU A 74 -0.62 -13.75 -23.94
N SER A 75 -1.82 -13.17 -24.12
CA SER A 75 -2.50 -13.20 -25.42
C SER A 75 -1.77 -12.39 -26.50
N GLU A 76 -1.17 -11.26 -26.12
CA GLU A 76 -0.48 -10.34 -27.02
C GLU A 76 1.01 -10.71 -27.22
N LEU A 77 1.57 -11.49 -26.30
CA LEU A 77 2.96 -11.97 -26.30
C LEU A 77 3.01 -13.49 -26.02
N PRO A 78 2.46 -14.35 -26.90
CA PRO A 78 2.26 -15.79 -26.64
C PRO A 78 3.54 -16.60 -26.42
N GLY A 79 4.71 -16.03 -26.71
CA GLY A 79 6.01 -16.63 -26.40
C GLY A 79 6.42 -16.51 -24.92
N TYR A 80 5.65 -15.80 -24.10
CA TYR A 80 5.98 -15.48 -22.73
C TYR A 80 4.85 -15.82 -21.76
N LYS A 81 5.22 -16.33 -20.59
CA LYS A 81 4.36 -16.43 -19.42
C LYS A 81 4.44 -15.14 -18.60
N SER A 82 3.32 -14.62 -18.12
CA SER A 82 3.28 -13.42 -17.28
C SER A 82 3.37 -13.78 -15.80
N ILE A 83 4.31 -13.18 -15.08
CA ILE A 83 4.52 -13.40 -13.64
C ILE A 83 4.40 -12.06 -12.90
N ASN A 84 3.35 -11.91 -12.11
CA ASN A 84 3.12 -10.73 -11.28
C ASN A 84 3.72 -10.93 -9.88
N MET A 85 4.85 -10.28 -9.62
CA MET A 85 5.53 -10.31 -8.32
C MET A 85 5.22 -9.08 -7.44
N GLY A 86 4.36 -8.16 -7.88
CA GLY A 86 3.96 -7.04 -7.06
C GLY A 86 3.02 -7.45 -5.93
N LEU A 87 3.14 -6.79 -4.77
CA LEU A 87 2.27 -7.09 -3.63
C LEU A 87 1.98 -5.85 -2.76
N TYR A 88 2.87 -5.42 -1.87
CA TYR A 88 2.52 -4.40 -0.88
C TYR A 88 3.72 -3.53 -0.48
N VAL A 89 3.49 -2.23 -0.23
CA VAL A 89 4.56 -1.24 0.00
C VAL A 89 5.47 -1.60 1.18
N PRO A 90 4.94 -2.04 2.35
CA PRO A 90 5.76 -2.49 3.48
C PRO A 90 6.71 -3.66 3.21
N LEU A 91 6.54 -4.44 2.13
CA LEU A 91 7.54 -5.44 1.74
C LEU A 91 8.82 -4.83 1.18
N LYS A 92 8.78 -3.55 0.77
CA LYS A 92 9.85 -2.83 0.09
C LYS A 92 10.26 -3.50 -1.23
N THR A 93 11.01 -2.77 -2.02
CA THR A 93 11.49 -3.25 -3.32
C THR A 93 12.40 -4.49 -3.21
N LYS A 94 13.26 -4.54 -2.18
CA LYS A 94 14.28 -5.58 -2.06
C LYS A 94 13.69 -6.98 -1.83
N ALA A 95 12.58 -7.10 -1.11
CA ALA A 95 11.93 -8.40 -0.88
C ALA A 95 11.52 -9.08 -2.19
N THR A 96 11.06 -8.29 -3.17
CA THR A 96 10.61 -8.82 -4.46
C THR A 96 11.76 -8.98 -5.44
N LEU A 97 12.59 -7.94 -5.65
CA LEU A 97 13.60 -7.95 -6.70
C LEU A 97 14.72 -8.96 -6.45
N ASP A 98 15.09 -9.25 -5.20
CA ASP A 98 16.09 -10.28 -4.90
C ASP A 98 15.59 -11.69 -5.28
N LEU A 99 14.30 -11.99 -5.07
CA LEU A 99 13.68 -13.23 -5.54
C LEU A 99 13.69 -13.30 -7.07
N VAL A 100 13.26 -12.22 -7.73
CA VAL A 100 13.23 -12.13 -9.20
C VAL A 100 14.62 -12.35 -9.80
N ALA A 101 15.62 -11.61 -9.34
CA ALA A 101 16.97 -11.69 -9.89
C ALA A 101 17.62 -13.08 -9.75
N LYS A 102 17.19 -13.88 -8.77
CA LYS A 102 17.70 -15.24 -8.53
C LYS A 102 17.06 -16.31 -9.42
N HIS A 103 15.84 -16.06 -9.91
CA HIS A 103 15.02 -17.07 -10.60
C HIS A 103 14.68 -16.72 -12.06
N VAL A 104 15.27 -15.64 -12.58
CA VAL A 104 15.25 -15.34 -14.03
C VAL A 104 16.29 -16.17 -14.78
N SER A 105 16.03 -16.42 -16.05
CA SER A 105 16.83 -17.24 -16.94
C SER A 105 16.92 -16.60 -18.34
N LYS A 106 17.75 -17.20 -19.20
CA LYS A 106 18.04 -16.66 -20.53
C LYS A 106 16.76 -16.39 -21.34
N GLY A 107 16.61 -15.15 -21.79
CA GLY A 107 15.48 -14.70 -22.61
C GLY A 107 14.26 -14.24 -21.83
N ASP A 108 14.28 -14.29 -20.50
CA ASP A 108 13.27 -13.67 -19.65
C ASP A 108 13.36 -12.14 -19.71
N ILE A 109 12.28 -11.48 -19.30
CA ILE A 109 12.20 -10.02 -19.20
C ILE A 109 11.76 -9.66 -17.78
N VAL A 110 12.48 -8.75 -17.14
CA VAL A 110 12.08 -8.13 -15.87
C VAL A 110 11.60 -6.71 -16.14
N VAL A 111 10.40 -6.39 -15.68
CA VAL A 111 9.84 -5.03 -15.72
C VAL A 111 9.68 -4.55 -14.27
N PHE A 112 10.49 -3.60 -13.86
CA PHE A 112 10.42 -2.99 -12.53
C PHE A 112 9.72 -1.64 -12.59
N ALA A 113 8.60 -1.48 -11.88
CA ALA A 113 7.71 -0.31 -11.97
C ALA A 113 7.26 0.17 -10.57
N PRO A 114 8.17 0.70 -9.73
CA PRO A 114 7.84 1.07 -8.36
C PRO A 114 6.92 2.29 -8.29
N GLU A 115 5.99 2.27 -7.34
CA GLU A 115 5.19 3.42 -6.94
C GLU A 115 6.11 4.51 -6.37
N PRO A 116 5.84 5.81 -6.62
CA PRO A 116 6.64 6.96 -6.18
C PRO A 116 6.54 7.25 -4.66
N VAL A 117 6.66 6.21 -3.83
CA VAL A 117 6.65 6.29 -2.36
C VAL A 117 8.03 5.95 -1.80
N SER A 118 8.53 6.76 -0.87
CA SER A 118 9.93 6.71 -0.40
C SER A 118 10.39 5.31 0.07
N ASP A 119 9.49 4.54 0.69
CA ASP A 119 9.80 3.20 1.20
C ASP A 119 10.21 2.20 0.11
N LEU A 120 9.77 2.42 -1.13
CA LEU A 120 10.16 1.61 -2.29
C LEU A 120 11.48 2.05 -2.92
N TYR A 121 11.97 3.26 -2.63
CA TYR A 121 13.25 3.78 -3.11
C TYR A 121 14.37 3.57 -2.09
N THR A 122 14.42 2.38 -1.50
CA THR A 122 15.44 1.99 -0.51
C THR A 122 16.09 0.67 -0.93
N ALA A 123 17.33 0.44 -0.46
CA ALA A 123 18.01 -0.85 -0.56
C ALA A 123 17.73 -1.75 0.66
N GLU A 124 16.75 -1.40 1.47
CA GLU A 124 16.45 -2.09 2.72
C GLU A 124 15.49 -3.26 2.49
N LEU A 125 15.73 -4.35 3.21
CA LEU A 125 14.81 -5.48 3.26
C LEU A 125 13.74 -5.23 4.33
N ALA A 126 12.48 -5.53 3.99
CA ALA A 126 11.43 -5.56 4.99
C ALA A 126 11.71 -6.65 6.02
N LYS A 127 11.39 -6.35 7.28
CA LYS A 127 11.63 -7.23 8.43
C LYS A 127 10.35 -7.99 8.76
N GLU A 128 9.56 -7.49 9.71
CA GLU A 128 8.30 -8.09 10.15
C GLU A 128 7.32 -8.35 8.98
N PRO A 129 7.09 -7.42 8.02
CA PRO A 129 6.18 -7.69 6.90
C PRO A 129 6.59 -8.88 6.04
N LEU A 130 7.90 -9.15 5.90
CA LEU A 130 8.39 -10.30 5.15
C LEU A 130 8.22 -11.61 5.93
N LEU A 131 8.36 -11.59 7.26
CA LEU A 131 8.02 -12.73 8.13
C LEU A 131 6.53 -13.06 8.06
N GLU A 132 5.67 -12.04 8.06
CA GLU A 132 4.21 -12.19 7.89
C GLU A 132 3.86 -12.77 6.52
N ALA A 133 4.45 -12.24 5.45
CA ALA A 133 4.23 -12.71 4.09
C ALA A 133 4.69 -14.15 3.85
N THR A 134 5.73 -14.59 4.56
CA THR A 134 6.31 -15.94 4.42
C THR A 134 5.82 -16.92 5.48
N GLU A 135 4.84 -16.56 6.33
CA GLU A 135 4.40 -17.41 7.46
C GLU A 135 4.02 -18.83 7.02
N THR A 136 3.36 -18.97 5.87
CA THR A 136 2.92 -20.27 5.33
C THR A 136 3.99 -20.98 4.49
N ASN A 137 5.06 -20.29 4.11
CA ASN A 137 6.23 -20.86 3.42
C ASN A 137 7.53 -20.16 3.86
N PRO A 138 8.03 -20.44 5.08
CA PRO A 138 9.20 -19.76 5.63
C PRO A 138 10.51 -20.13 4.91
N LEU A 139 10.50 -21.14 4.03
CA LEU A 139 11.67 -21.51 3.25
C LEU A 139 12.08 -20.42 2.25
N ILE A 140 11.17 -19.53 1.87
CA ILE A 140 11.46 -18.36 1.03
C ILE A 140 12.51 -17.46 1.68
N LEU A 141 12.59 -17.42 3.02
CA LEU A 141 13.61 -16.64 3.72
C LEU A 141 15.04 -17.11 3.39
N LYS A 142 15.21 -18.35 2.91
CA LYS A 142 16.49 -18.90 2.44
C LYS A 142 16.97 -18.34 1.10
N GLU A 143 16.13 -17.57 0.43
CA GLU A 143 16.48 -16.93 -0.83
C GLU A 143 17.32 -15.66 -0.64
N TYR A 144 17.24 -15.04 0.55
CA TYR A 144 17.96 -13.80 0.88
C TYR A 144 19.36 -14.05 1.45
N SER A 145 20.20 -13.01 1.41
CA SER A 145 21.62 -13.10 1.78
C SER A 145 21.83 -13.34 3.28
N GLU A 146 22.96 -13.96 3.66
CA GLU A 146 23.32 -14.16 5.08
C GLU A 146 23.38 -12.85 5.87
N SER A 147 23.85 -11.75 5.26
CA SER A 147 23.86 -10.42 5.88
C SER A 147 22.46 -9.87 6.18
N ASP A 148 21.42 -10.37 5.50
CA ASP A 148 20.04 -9.98 5.77
C ASP A 148 19.43 -10.78 6.97
N TYR A 149 20.03 -11.92 7.37
CA TYR A 149 19.49 -12.78 8.43
C TYR A 149 19.55 -12.20 9.83
N GLU A 150 20.55 -11.39 10.15
CA GLU A 150 20.65 -10.74 11.46
C GLU A 150 19.45 -9.82 11.73
N ASN A 151 18.90 -9.21 10.66
CA ASN A 151 17.71 -8.38 10.73
C ASN A 151 16.43 -9.19 11.00
N PHE A 152 16.34 -10.43 10.49
CA PHE A 152 15.20 -11.31 10.74
C PHE A 152 15.20 -11.87 12.16
N LEU A 153 16.36 -12.14 12.75
CA LEU A 153 16.42 -12.67 14.10
C LEU A 153 15.79 -11.70 15.11
N ALA A 154 16.10 -10.41 15.03
CA ALA A 154 15.50 -9.40 15.89
C ALA A 154 13.98 -9.28 15.68
N ALA A 155 13.54 -9.21 14.42
CA ALA A 155 12.13 -9.11 14.05
C ALA A 155 11.31 -10.35 14.42
N SER A 156 11.95 -11.53 14.44
CA SER A 156 11.29 -12.80 14.79
C SER A 156 10.68 -12.78 16.18
N PHE A 157 11.25 -12.03 17.13
CA PHE A 157 10.70 -11.92 18.47
C PHE A 157 9.32 -11.27 18.47
N GLY A 158 9.19 -10.10 17.84
CA GLY A 158 7.93 -9.38 17.72
C GLY A 158 6.91 -10.19 16.92
N PHE A 159 7.32 -10.76 15.79
CA PHE A 159 6.49 -11.64 14.98
C PHE A 159 5.91 -12.82 15.79
N HIS A 160 6.75 -13.58 16.49
CA HIS A 160 6.29 -14.71 17.29
C HIS A 160 5.42 -14.29 18.48
N TRP A 161 5.69 -13.13 19.09
CA TRP A 161 4.86 -12.60 20.17
C TRP A 161 3.44 -12.31 19.68
N ASN A 162 3.34 -11.60 18.55
CA ASN A 162 2.07 -11.27 17.91
C ASN A 162 1.28 -12.53 17.60
N ARG A 163 1.94 -13.59 17.10
CA ARG A 163 1.30 -14.89 16.84
C ARG A 163 0.77 -15.55 18.11
N ILE A 164 1.53 -15.54 19.21
CA ILE A 164 1.10 -16.11 20.49
C ILE A 164 -0.13 -15.35 21.02
N VAL A 165 -0.08 -14.02 21.02
CA VAL A 165 -1.19 -13.16 21.48
C VAL A 165 -2.43 -13.36 20.62
N ALA A 166 -2.27 -13.33 19.29
CA ALA A 166 -3.38 -13.52 18.36
C ALA A 166 -4.02 -14.90 18.53
N ASN A 167 -3.23 -15.98 18.62
CA ASN A 167 -3.77 -17.32 18.85
C ASN A 167 -4.48 -17.44 20.21
N ALA A 168 -3.93 -16.83 21.27
CA ALA A 168 -4.58 -16.80 22.59
C ALA A 168 -5.93 -16.06 22.57
N GLN A 169 -6.07 -15.08 21.67
CA GLN A 169 -7.31 -14.31 21.47
C GLN A 169 -8.23 -14.91 20.39
N GLY A 170 -7.82 -15.97 19.69
CA GLY A 170 -8.55 -16.53 18.55
C GLY A 170 -8.60 -15.61 17.32
N VAL A 171 -7.65 -14.69 17.19
CA VAL A 171 -7.56 -13.72 16.09
C VAL A 171 -6.79 -14.30 14.90
N THR A 172 -7.32 -14.10 13.70
CA THR A 172 -6.61 -14.25 12.43
C THR A 172 -6.61 -12.90 11.73
N TYR A 173 -5.44 -12.44 11.30
CA TYR A 173 -5.29 -11.16 10.62
C TYR A 173 -5.70 -11.30 9.15
N THR A 174 -6.80 -10.65 8.79
CA THR A 174 -7.32 -10.55 7.44
C THR A 174 -8.09 -9.25 7.25
N SER A 175 -7.98 -8.60 6.10
CA SER A 175 -8.77 -7.41 5.75
C SER A 175 -10.03 -7.80 4.96
N THR A 176 -10.93 -6.85 4.75
CA THR A 176 -12.00 -6.96 3.76
C THR A 176 -11.43 -7.06 2.34
N ALA A 177 -12.19 -7.69 1.45
CA ALA A 177 -11.90 -7.63 0.02
C ALA A 177 -11.88 -6.16 -0.45
N PRO A 178 -10.99 -5.78 -1.41
CA PRO A 178 -10.06 -6.63 -2.14
C PRO A 178 -8.71 -6.92 -1.43
N TYR A 179 -8.53 -6.50 -0.17
CA TYR A 179 -7.23 -6.49 0.51
C TYR A 179 -6.92 -7.75 1.34
N ASN A 180 -7.29 -8.93 0.84
CA ASN A 180 -7.01 -10.19 1.51
C ASN A 180 -6.55 -11.27 0.52
N LYS A 181 -5.96 -12.37 1.03
CA LYS A 181 -5.47 -13.47 0.19
C LYS A 181 -6.56 -14.04 -0.73
N ALA A 182 -7.81 -14.13 -0.23
CA ALA A 182 -8.91 -14.67 -1.01
C ALA A 182 -9.26 -13.86 -2.26
N SER A 183 -8.81 -12.60 -2.35
CA SER A 183 -9.10 -11.68 -3.46
C SER A 183 -8.18 -11.88 -4.67
N PHE A 184 -7.13 -12.70 -4.58
CA PHE A 184 -6.23 -12.96 -5.69
C PHE A 184 -6.73 -14.06 -6.65
N ASN A 185 -6.45 -13.89 -7.94
CA ASN A 185 -6.62 -14.90 -8.98
C ASN A 185 -5.37 -15.80 -9.13
N GLY A 186 -5.40 -16.72 -10.10
CA GLY A 186 -4.28 -17.59 -10.44
C GLY A 186 -3.02 -16.89 -10.96
N TYR A 187 -3.10 -15.61 -11.35
CA TYR A 187 -1.97 -14.78 -11.77
C TYR A 187 -1.39 -13.92 -10.65
N GLY A 188 -2.00 -13.92 -9.45
CA GLY A 188 -1.61 -13.02 -8.36
C GLY A 188 -2.13 -11.59 -8.55
N GLU A 189 -3.26 -11.42 -9.24
CA GLU A 189 -3.95 -10.14 -9.46
C GLU A 189 -5.32 -10.12 -8.74
N ILE A 190 -5.86 -8.94 -8.46
CA ILE A 190 -7.15 -8.79 -7.79
C ILE A 190 -8.30 -9.21 -8.71
N LYS A 191 -8.97 -10.30 -8.32
CA LYS A 191 -10.14 -10.88 -9.03
C LYS A 191 -11.48 -10.29 -8.60
N VAL A 192 -11.50 -9.67 -7.42
CA VAL A 192 -12.69 -8.98 -6.92
C VAL A 192 -12.93 -7.79 -7.83
N ALA A 193 -14.18 -7.61 -8.27
CA ALA A 193 -14.56 -6.51 -9.13
C ALA A 193 -14.25 -5.19 -8.43
N THR A 194 -13.52 -4.32 -9.11
CA THR A 194 -13.23 -2.95 -8.68
C THR A 194 -13.72 -2.03 -9.80
N PRO A 195 -15.04 -1.86 -9.96
CA PRO A 195 -15.59 -1.29 -11.20
C PRO A 195 -15.45 0.23 -11.29
N TYR A 196 -15.35 0.94 -10.17
CA TYR A 196 -15.47 2.40 -10.14
C TYR A 196 -14.38 3.05 -9.30
N LEU A 197 -14.16 4.35 -9.53
CA LEU A 197 -13.42 5.20 -8.63
C LEU A 197 -14.22 5.45 -7.33
N THR A 198 -13.58 5.24 -6.18
CA THR A 198 -14.17 5.38 -4.85
C THR A 198 -13.59 6.55 -4.04
N MET A 199 -12.50 7.18 -4.53
CA MET A 199 -11.91 8.36 -3.88
C MET A 199 -12.88 9.55 -3.93
N THR A 200 -13.25 10.09 -2.75
CA THR A 200 -14.33 11.08 -2.60
C THR A 200 -14.21 12.29 -3.53
N THR A 201 -13.01 12.86 -3.66
CA THR A 201 -12.72 14.03 -4.50
C THR A 201 -12.19 13.64 -5.86
N GLY A 202 -12.32 12.37 -6.28
CA GLY A 202 -11.83 11.88 -7.56
C GLY A 202 -10.34 11.57 -7.62
N TYR A 203 -9.57 11.82 -6.56
CA TYR A 203 -8.17 11.39 -6.39
C TYR A 203 -7.81 11.50 -4.91
N ASP A 204 -6.67 10.97 -4.49
CA ASP A 204 -6.16 11.17 -3.14
C ASP A 204 -5.25 12.41 -3.08
N SER A 205 -5.78 13.50 -2.53
CA SER A 205 -5.09 14.77 -2.34
C SER A 205 -3.96 14.73 -1.31
N SER A 206 -3.96 13.72 -0.43
CA SER A 206 -2.93 13.57 0.59
C SER A 206 -1.66 12.89 0.06
N LEU A 207 -1.70 12.35 -1.16
CA LEU A 207 -0.58 11.68 -1.82
C LEU A 207 -0.33 12.23 -3.22
N LEU A 208 0.10 13.49 -3.28
CA LEU A 208 0.54 14.13 -4.52
C LEU A 208 1.86 13.54 -5.04
N ILE A 209 2.02 13.51 -6.36
CA ILE A 209 3.12 12.82 -7.03
C ILE A 209 3.93 13.84 -7.84
N ASP A 210 5.19 14.06 -7.48
CA ASP A 210 6.05 15.05 -8.17
C ASP A 210 7.28 14.45 -8.90
N TYR A 211 7.57 13.15 -8.70
CA TYR A 211 8.78 12.46 -9.17
C TYR A 211 10.07 13.29 -8.96
N SER A 212 10.26 13.83 -7.76
CA SER A 212 11.50 14.51 -7.38
C SER A 212 12.70 13.55 -7.38
N THR A 213 13.87 14.02 -7.84
CA THR A 213 15.14 13.27 -7.77
C THR A 213 15.57 12.98 -6.33
N SER A 214 14.98 13.65 -5.33
CA SER A 214 15.17 13.35 -3.91
C SER A 214 14.73 11.94 -3.52
N LEU A 215 13.79 11.34 -4.26
CA LEU A 215 13.40 9.93 -4.08
C LEU A 215 14.55 8.98 -4.46
N LEU A 216 15.42 9.36 -5.39
CA LEU A 216 16.49 8.52 -5.92
C LEU A 216 17.72 8.50 -5.00
N ASN A 217 17.58 7.83 -3.85
CA ASN A 217 18.70 7.60 -2.95
C ASN A 217 19.86 6.85 -3.67
N PRO A 218 21.14 7.29 -3.53
CA PRO A 218 22.29 6.62 -4.14
C PRO A 218 22.44 5.12 -3.81
N ALA A 219 22.05 4.70 -2.60
CA ALA A 219 22.06 3.30 -2.19
C ALA A 219 21.03 2.48 -2.99
N PHE A 220 19.84 3.03 -3.20
CA PHE A 220 18.80 2.43 -4.03
C PHE A 220 19.25 2.32 -5.50
N LEU A 221 19.76 3.40 -6.08
CA LEU A 221 20.29 3.40 -7.45
C LEU A 221 21.38 2.36 -7.66
N THR A 222 22.28 2.22 -6.69
CA THR A 222 23.34 1.18 -6.71
C THR A 222 22.75 -0.23 -6.59
N TYR A 223 21.75 -0.41 -5.71
CA TYR A 223 21.04 -1.67 -5.56
C TYR A 223 20.35 -2.11 -6.86
N ILE A 224 19.61 -1.22 -7.51
CA ILE A 224 18.92 -1.51 -8.77
C ILE A 224 19.92 -1.79 -9.91
N ALA A 225 21.05 -1.07 -9.96
CA ALA A 225 22.11 -1.37 -10.93
C ALA A 225 22.70 -2.79 -10.73
N ASN A 226 22.84 -3.23 -9.48
CA ASN A 226 23.29 -4.58 -9.15
C ASN A 226 22.22 -5.65 -9.47
N ILE A 227 20.93 -5.33 -9.32
CA ILE A 227 19.84 -6.19 -9.77
C ILE A 227 19.87 -6.35 -11.28
N LYS A 228 19.92 -5.23 -12.02
CA LYS A 228 20.04 -5.23 -13.49
C LYS A 228 21.21 -6.08 -13.95
N THR A 229 22.38 -5.91 -13.35
CA THR A 229 23.58 -6.70 -13.68
C THR A 229 23.35 -8.21 -13.49
N ARG A 230 22.72 -8.62 -12.38
CA ARG A 230 22.41 -10.03 -12.10
C ARG A 230 21.42 -10.61 -13.12
N VAL A 231 20.37 -9.85 -13.46
CA VAL A 231 19.38 -10.23 -14.48
C VAL A 231 20.06 -10.41 -15.84
N GLU A 232 20.94 -9.49 -16.24
CA GLU A 232 21.65 -9.56 -17.53
C GLU A 232 22.69 -10.68 -17.57
N GLN A 233 23.35 -10.98 -16.44
CA GLN A 233 24.24 -12.14 -16.31
C GLN A 233 23.52 -13.47 -16.46
N ALA A 234 22.24 -13.55 -16.07
CA ALA A 234 21.40 -14.72 -16.33
C ALA A 234 20.93 -14.81 -17.81
N GLY A 235 21.28 -13.82 -18.64
CA GLY A 235 20.85 -13.73 -20.04
C GLY A 235 19.43 -13.21 -20.23
N ALA A 236 18.84 -12.57 -19.20
CA ALA A 236 17.55 -11.93 -19.25
C ALA A 236 17.68 -10.42 -19.52
N SER A 237 16.59 -9.77 -19.91
CA SER A 237 16.52 -8.32 -20.08
C SER A 237 15.91 -7.66 -18.85
N PHE A 238 16.44 -6.50 -18.46
CA PHE A 238 15.90 -5.68 -17.39
C PHE A 238 15.39 -4.36 -17.95
N TYR A 239 14.15 -4.00 -17.65
CA TYR A 239 13.59 -2.70 -17.94
C TYR A 239 13.02 -2.02 -16.70
N TYR A 240 13.22 -0.71 -16.64
CA TYR A 240 12.59 0.19 -15.68
C TYR A 240 11.34 0.81 -16.31
N SER A 241 10.25 0.84 -15.57
CA SER A 241 8.98 1.44 -15.94
C SER A 241 8.42 2.17 -14.71
N PHE A 242 7.17 2.62 -14.78
CA PHE A 242 6.54 3.42 -13.75
C PHE A 242 5.18 2.82 -13.43
N SER A 243 4.78 2.90 -12.16
CA SER A 243 3.42 2.53 -11.76
C SER A 243 2.40 3.40 -12.52
N PRO A 244 1.13 2.98 -12.66
CA PRO A 244 0.06 3.87 -13.07
C PRO A 244 -0.02 5.08 -12.13
N LEU A 245 -0.28 6.27 -12.67
CA LEU A 245 -0.33 7.54 -11.93
C LEU A 245 -1.63 8.28 -12.25
N ASP A 246 -2.36 8.69 -11.23
CA ASP A 246 -3.55 9.53 -11.42
C ASP A 246 -3.14 10.93 -11.91
N ALA A 247 -3.70 11.36 -13.05
CA ALA A 247 -3.40 12.65 -13.67
C ALA A 247 -3.68 13.85 -12.76
N LEU A 248 -4.64 13.75 -11.84
CA LEU A 248 -4.94 14.84 -10.90
C LEU A 248 -3.96 14.88 -9.73
N ALA A 249 -3.46 13.73 -9.31
CA ALA A 249 -2.42 13.63 -8.29
C ALA A 249 -1.02 14.00 -8.83
N PHE A 250 -0.80 13.81 -10.12
CA PHE A 250 0.48 14.08 -10.77
C PHE A 250 0.75 15.60 -10.89
N LYS A 251 1.76 16.06 -10.15
CA LYS A 251 2.26 17.45 -10.10
C LYS A 251 3.69 17.61 -10.62
N GLY A 252 4.27 16.55 -11.20
CA GLY A 252 5.63 16.59 -11.75
C GLY A 252 5.73 17.58 -12.91
N SER A 253 6.63 18.55 -12.82
CA SER A 253 6.98 19.42 -13.94
C SER A 253 7.75 18.65 -15.02
N ASP A 254 7.76 19.15 -16.24
CA ASP A 254 8.52 18.56 -17.34
C ASP A 254 10.01 18.43 -17.01
N ASP A 255 10.57 19.42 -16.30
CA ASP A 255 11.95 19.42 -15.83
C ASP A 255 12.19 18.33 -14.78
N ASN A 256 11.28 18.16 -13.82
CA ASN A 256 11.39 17.11 -12.80
C ASN A 256 11.32 15.71 -13.44
N VAL A 257 10.38 15.50 -14.36
CA VAL A 257 10.23 14.25 -15.10
C VAL A 257 11.51 13.92 -15.87
N GLN A 258 12.05 14.89 -16.62
CA GLN A 258 13.27 14.70 -17.39
C GLN A 258 14.49 14.45 -16.49
N ALA A 259 14.60 15.17 -15.37
CA ALA A 259 15.69 14.98 -14.41
C ALA A 259 15.63 13.59 -13.76
N PHE A 260 14.45 13.13 -13.36
CA PHE A 260 14.25 11.82 -12.74
C PHE A 260 14.58 10.68 -13.73
N GLU A 261 13.99 10.71 -14.92
CA GLU A 261 14.27 9.72 -15.97
C GLU A 261 15.74 9.76 -16.41
N GLY A 262 16.33 10.96 -16.46
CA GLY A 262 17.74 11.18 -16.76
C GLY A 262 18.65 10.50 -15.73
N ALA A 263 18.38 10.68 -14.44
CA ALA A 263 19.15 10.05 -13.37
C ALA A 263 19.06 8.51 -13.41
N ILE A 264 17.88 7.95 -13.74
CA ILE A 264 17.71 6.51 -13.96
C ILE A 264 18.56 6.05 -15.16
N LYS A 265 18.49 6.76 -16.30
CA LYS A 265 19.26 6.43 -17.52
C LYS A 265 20.77 6.54 -17.30
N GLU A 266 21.22 7.55 -16.56
CA GLU A 266 22.64 7.74 -16.22
C GLU A 266 23.18 6.52 -15.46
N LYS A 267 22.39 6.00 -14.50
CA LYS A 267 22.83 4.87 -13.67
C LYS A 267 22.65 3.51 -14.34
N LEU A 268 21.55 3.32 -15.08
CA LEU A 268 21.11 2.01 -15.56
C LEU A 268 21.26 1.83 -17.09
N GLY A 269 21.61 2.88 -17.83
CA GLY A 269 21.67 2.89 -19.29
C GLY A 269 20.28 3.03 -19.94
N ASP A 270 20.18 2.67 -21.22
CA ASP A 270 18.90 2.63 -21.95
C ASP A 270 18.02 1.45 -21.49
N CYS A 271 17.43 1.60 -20.31
CA CYS A 271 16.62 0.58 -19.66
C CYS A 271 15.15 0.97 -19.53
N LEU A 272 14.74 2.19 -19.94
CA LEU A 272 13.34 2.58 -19.81
C LEU A 272 12.47 1.77 -20.79
N LEU A 273 11.44 1.12 -20.25
CA LEU A 273 10.34 0.54 -21.02
C LEU A 273 9.33 1.62 -21.41
N THR A 274 8.91 2.41 -20.42
CA THR A 274 7.98 3.53 -20.55
C THR A 274 8.62 4.79 -19.95
N GLY A 275 8.19 5.97 -20.40
CA GLY A 275 8.37 7.20 -19.64
C GLY A 275 7.31 7.36 -18.55
N ILE A 276 7.50 8.33 -17.65
CA ILE A 276 6.55 8.66 -16.58
C ILE A 276 5.20 9.07 -17.17
N LYS A 277 5.21 9.92 -18.20
CA LYS A 277 3.98 10.43 -18.82
C LYS A 277 3.17 9.36 -19.56
N ASP A 278 3.80 8.25 -19.96
CA ASP A 278 3.10 7.13 -20.60
C ASP A 278 2.19 6.36 -19.64
N THR A 279 2.42 6.52 -18.32
CA THR A 279 1.66 5.85 -17.26
C THR A 279 0.76 6.79 -16.46
N VAL A 280 0.62 8.04 -16.91
CA VAL A 280 -0.35 9.00 -16.34
C VAL A 280 -1.72 8.79 -16.99
N TYR A 281 -2.73 8.46 -16.20
CA TYR A 281 -4.09 8.18 -16.67
C TYR A 281 -5.13 9.08 -16.02
N GLU A 282 -6.26 9.27 -16.71
CA GLU A 282 -7.42 9.95 -16.16
C GLU A 282 -7.90 9.26 -14.88
N SER A 283 -8.35 10.05 -13.89
CA SER A 283 -8.73 9.53 -12.58
C SER A 283 -9.83 8.48 -12.63
N GLY A 284 -10.71 8.53 -13.63
CA GLY A 284 -11.76 7.52 -13.80
C GLY A 284 -11.26 6.10 -14.15
N TYR A 285 -9.95 5.89 -14.30
CA TYR A 285 -9.31 4.57 -14.36
C TYR A 285 -8.81 4.04 -13.00
N PHE A 286 -8.83 4.87 -11.96
CA PHE A 286 -8.38 4.51 -10.62
C PHE A 286 -9.53 3.99 -9.77
N TYR A 287 -9.18 3.21 -8.75
CA TYR A 287 -10.10 2.61 -7.80
C TYR A 287 -10.12 3.45 -6.51
N ASP A 288 -9.20 3.21 -5.58
CA ASP A 288 -9.23 3.79 -4.23
C ASP A 288 -7.94 4.48 -3.79
N THR A 289 -6.94 4.53 -4.66
CA THR A 289 -5.69 5.29 -4.47
C THR A 289 -5.22 5.85 -5.81
N ASN A 290 -4.20 6.72 -5.79
CA ASN A 290 -3.57 7.26 -7.00
C ASN A 290 -2.72 6.24 -7.79
N PHE A 291 -2.72 4.96 -7.39
CA PHE A 291 -1.97 3.86 -8.03
C PHE A 291 -2.79 2.59 -8.26
N HIS A 292 -3.89 2.38 -7.51
CA HIS A 292 -4.74 1.21 -7.69
C HIS A 292 -5.74 1.47 -8.82
N LEU A 293 -5.71 0.60 -9.83
CA LEU A 293 -6.60 0.73 -10.98
C LEU A 293 -7.91 -0.02 -10.75
N ASN A 294 -8.97 0.53 -11.32
CA ASN A 294 -10.25 -0.13 -11.46
C ASN A 294 -10.22 -1.10 -12.66
N ASP A 295 -11.34 -1.76 -12.95
CA ASP A 295 -11.39 -2.83 -13.95
C ASP A 295 -11.06 -2.35 -15.38
N THR A 296 -11.40 -1.11 -15.75
CA THR A 296 -11.01 -0.55 -17.06
C THR A 296 -9.55 -0.05 -17.02
N GLY A 297 -9.09 0.47 -15.89
CA GLY A 297 -7.70 0.91 -15.70
C GLY A 297 -6.71 -0.25 -15.83
N LYS A 298 -7.02 -1.42 -15.26
CA LYS A 298 -6.24 -2.66 -15.42
C LYS A 298 -5.95 -2.98 -16.89
N ILE A 299 -6.95 -2.80 -17.76
CA ILE A 299 -6.82 -3.01 -19.20
C ILE A 299 -5.95 -1.92 -19.82
N LYS A 300 -6.21 -0.65 -19.52
CA LYS A 300 -5.43 0.50 -20.00
C LYS A 300 -3.93 0.31 -19.73
N HIS A 301 -3.56 0.01 -18.49
CA HIS A 301 -2.16 -0.10 -18.10
C HIS A 301 -1.48 -1.32 -18.73
N SER A 302 -2.18 -2.47 -18.78
CA SER A 302 -1.66 -3.67 -19.43
C SER A 302 -1.39 -3.45 -20.91
N VAL A 303 -2.28 -2.76 -21.63
CA VAL A 303 -2.07 -2.38 -23.04
C VAL A 303 -0.90 -1.42 -23.19
N THR A 304 -0.73 -0.45 -22.29
CA THR A 304 0.46 0.43 -22.27
C THR A 304 1.75 -0.38 -22.16
N LEU A 305 1.84 -1.29 -21.19
CA LEU A 305 3.03 -2.13 -20.98
C LEU A 305 3.28 -3.07 -22.18
N VAL A 306 2.24 -3.70 -22.72
CA VAL A 306 2.34 -4.57 -23.91
C VAL A 306 2.85 -3.80 -25.12
N ASN A 307 2.33 -2.61 -25.38
CA ASN A 307 2.79 -1.79 -26.51
C ASN A 307 4.28 -1.43 -26.37
N ALA A 308 4.71 -1.04 -25.17
CA ALA A 308 6.10 -0.73 -24.90
C ALA A 308 7.01 -1.97 -25.04
N LEU A 309 6.56 -3.14 -24.56
CA LEU A 309 7.27 -4.41 -24.71
C LEU A 309 7.38 -4.82 -26.17
N LYS A 310 6.28 -4.74 -26.95
CA LYS A 310 6.29 -5.00 -28.39
C LYS A 310 7.29 -4.12 -29.11
N ALA A 311 7.35 -2.83 -28.78
CA ALA A 311 8.34 -1.92 -29.35
C ALA A 311 9.79 -2.35 -29.03
N LYS A 312 10.09 -2.69 -27.77
CA LYS A 312 11.43 -3.20 -27.38
C LYS A 312 11.79 -4.54 -28.04
N LEU A 313 10.79 -5.37 -28.32
CA LEU A 313 10.96 -6.68 -28.98
C LEU A 313 10.92 -6.60 -30.52
N GLY A 314 10.70 -5.42 -31.11
CA GLY A 314 10.56 -5.25 -32.55
C GLY A 314 9.30 -5.87 -33.15
N ILE A 315 8.27 -6.10 -32.33
CA ILE A 315 6.98 -6.65 -32.76
C ILE A 315 6.12 -5.49 -33.28
N THR A 316 5.75 -5.55 -34.56
CA THR A 316 4.99 -4.48 -35.24
C THR A 316 3.49 -4.76 -35.33
N THR A 317 3.04 -5.93 -34.87
CA THR A 317 1.61 -6.28 -34.87
C THR A 317 0.87 -5.42 -33.84
N PRO A 318 -0.19 -4.69 -34.25
CA PRO A 318 -0.99 -3.89 -33.32
C PRO A 318 -1.55 -4.73 -32.17
N THR A 319 -1.73 -4.11 -31.02
CA THR A 319 -2.43 -4.72 -29.88
C THR A 319 -3.91 -4.80 -30.19
N ALA A 320 -4.45 -6.02 -30.15
CA ALA A 320 -5.84 -6.30 -30.50
C ALA A 320 -6.81 -5.91 -29.38
N THR A 321 -6.32 -5.91 -28.14
CA THR A 321 -7.09 -5.51 -26.96
C THR A 321 -7.49 -4.04 -27.02
N VAL A 322 -8.80 -3.79 -27.03
CA VAL A 322 -9.38 -2.44 -27.00
C VAL A 322 -9.39 -1.92 -25.57
N VAL A 323 -8.91 -0.70 -25.37
CA VAL A 323 -8.96 -0.01 -24.08
C VAL A 323 -10.34 0.62 -23.90
N PRO A 324 -11.12 0.24 -22.87
CA PRO A 324 -12.40 0.87 -22.58
C PRO A 324 -12.22 2.30 -22.06
N ASP A 325 -13.25 3.12 -22.19
CA ASP A 325 -13.32 4.42 -21.53
C ASP A 325 -13.23 4.29 -19.99
N PRO A 326 -12.76 5.34 -19.28
CA PRO A 326 -12.72 5.32 -17.82
C PRO A 326 -14.13 5.15 -17.24
N SER A 327 -14.27 4.30 -16.23
CA SER A 327 -15.58 4.02 -15.61
C SER A 327 -16.09 5.17 -14.74
N GLY A 328 -15.18 6.03 -14.25
CA GLY A 328 -15.53 7.21 -13.46
C GLY A 328 -15.92 6.88 -12.01
N PRO A 329 -16.47 7.86 -11.27
CA PRO A 329 -16.86 7.70 -9.89
C PRO A 329 -18.03 6.73 -9.74
N ASP A 330 -18.12 6.07 -8.58
CA ASP A 330 -19.26 5.20 -8.26
C ASP A 330 -20.59 5.98 -8.41
N PRO A 331 -21.49 5.54 -9.31
CA PRO A 331 -22.75 6.23 -9.57
C PRO A 331 -23.79 6.08 -8.43
N SER A 332 -23.54 5.20 -7.45
CA SER A 332 -24.46 4.89 -6.35
C SER A 332 -23.87 5.33 -5.00
N PRO A 333 -23.77 6.65 -4.71
CA PRO A 333 -23.36 7.08 -3.38
C PRO A 333 -24.34 6.50 -2.36
N LYS A 334 -23.82 5.76 -1.37
CA LYS A 334 -24.65 5.21 -0.29
C LYS A 334 -25.36 6.38 0.41
N PRO A 335 -26.71 6.46 0.39
CA PRO A 335 -27.43 7.54 1.07
C PRO A 335 -27.11 7.51 2.57
N TYR A 336 -26.90 8.68 3.17
CA TYR A 336 -26.85 8.79 4.63
C TYR A 336 -28.28 8.61 5.19
N ASP A 337 -28.50 7.51 5.91
CA ASP A 337 -29.77 7.15 6.55
C ASP A 337 -29.79 7.44 8.07
N GLY A 338 -28.78 8.16 8.58
CA GLY A 338 -28.62 8.46 10.00
C GLY A 338 -29.38 9.70 10.47
N GLU A 339 -29.41 9.90 11.78
CA GLU A 339 -29.98 11.11 12.39
C GLU A 339 -29.22 12.35 11.91
N THR A 340 -29.93 13.32 11.34
CA THR A 340 -29.37 14.60 10.94
C THR A 340 -29.17 15.48 12.17
N ASP A 341 -27.97 15.44 12.76
CA ASP A 341 -27.56 16.40 13.77
C ASP A 341 -26.61 17.43 13.14
N ASN A 342 -27.08 18.67 13.07
CA ASN A 342 -26.34 19.82 12.57
C ASN A 342 -26.18 20.90 13.65
N THR A 343 -26.22 20.51 14.94
CA THR A 343 -26.15 21.46 16.07
C THR A 343 -24.89 22.32 16.03
N TYR A 344 -23.77 21.75 15.61
CA TYR A 344 -22.46 22.41 15.52
C TYR A 344 -22.15 22.90 14.10
N GLU A 345 -23.09 22.80 13.15
CA GLU A 345 -22.89 23.27 11.77
C GLU A 345 -22.39 24.73 11.70
N PRO A 346 -22.92 25.68 12.49
CA PRO A 346 -22.46 27.06 12.46
C PRO A 346 -21.02 27.27 12.96
N ASP A 347 -20.39 26.27 13.59
CA ASP A 347 -19.07 26.39 14.21
C ASP A 347 -17.92 26.25 13.20
N PHE A 348 -18.24 25.79 11.99
CA PHE A 348 -17.27 25.48 10.95
C PHE A 348 -17.38 26.43 9.76
N THR A 349 -16.30 26.53 9.00
CA THR A 349 -16.33 26.97 7.61
C THR A 349 -16.27 25.74 6.69
N TYR A 350 -16.80 25.88 5.48
CA TYR A 350 -16.87 24.79 4.51
C TYR A 350 -16.19 25.19 3.22
N GLU A 351 -15.71 24.19 2.49
CA GLU A 351 -15.19 24.35 1.14
C GLU A 351 -15.76 23.31 0.19
N ASP A 352 -16.00 23.75 -1.05
CA ASP A 352 -16.33 22.85 -2.15
C ASP A 352 -15.02 22.33 -2.77
N VAL A 353 -14.83 21.02 -2.68
CA VAL A 353 -13.72 20.30 -3.30
C VAL A 353 -14.29 19.41 -4.40
N ARG A 354 -14.33 19.96 -5.62
CA ARG A 354 -14.81 19.26 -6.83
C ARG A 354 -16.26 18.76 -6.72
N GLY A 355 -17.17 19.63 -6.23
CA GLY A 355 -18.59 19.33 -6.10
C GLY A 355 -18.93 18.49 -4.87
N LYS A 356 -18.02 18.44 -3.89
CA LYS A 356 -18.18 17.74 -2.61
C LYS A 356 -17.88 18.73 -1.49
N LEU A 357 -18.73 18.75 -0.46
CA LEU A 357 -18.60 19.72 0.62
C LEU A 357 -17.77 19.14 1.78
N PHE A 358 -16.73 19.87 2.17
CA PHE A 358 -15.84 19.50 3.25
C PHE A 358 -15.86 20.54 4.38
N ILE A 359 -15.58 20.10 5.60
CA ILE A 359 -15.27 20.98 6.72
C ILE A 359 -13.86 21.51 6.53
N ALA A 360 -13.74 22.81 6.29
CA ALA A 360 -12.47 23.47 6.02
C ALA A 360 -11.72 23.85 7.30
N THR A 361 -12.39 24.50 8.26
CA THR A 361 -11.80 24.83 9.56
C THR A 361 -12.83 25.11 10.65
N VAL A 362 -12.43 24.96 11.92
CA VAL A 362 -13.16 25.50 13.08
C VAL A 362 -13.00 27.02 13.12
N LYS A 363 -14.12 27.76 13.17
CA LYS A 363 -14.08 29.23 13.27
C LYS A 363 -13.38 29.66 14.56
N ALA A 364 -12.71 30.81 14.51
CA ALA A 364 -11.80 31.25 15.57
C ALA A 364 -12.45 31.31 16.96
N GLU A 365 -13.70 31.75 17.03
CA GLU A 365 -14.50 31.86 18.24
C GLU A 365 -14.82 30.52 18.91
N TYR A 366 -14.78 29.40 18.16
CA TYR A 366 -15.08 28.05 18.67
C TYR A 366 -13.84 27.19 18.93
N ARG A 367 -12.62 27.70 18.69
CA ARG A 367 -11.37 26.94 18.90
C ARG A 367 -11.11 26.50 20.35
N ASN A 368 -11.80 27.10 21.32
CA ASN A 368 -11.74 26.72 22.74
C ASN A 368 -12.79 25.68 23.15
N ALA A 369 -13.63 25.18 22.22
CA ALA A 369 -14.60 24.14 22.52
C ALA A 369 -13.90 22.83 22.94
N GLU A 370 -14.49 22.15 23.91
CA GLU A 370 -13.98 20.84 24.38
C GLU A 370 -14.59 19.66 23.62
N TYR A 371 -15.61 19.91 22.80
CA TYR A 371 -16.39 18.89 22.12
C TYR A 371 -16.89 19.39 20.76
N PHE A 372 -16.83 18.52 19.76
CA PHE A 372 -17.52 18.69 18.48
C PHE A 372 -18.22 17.41 18.04
N LEU A 373 -19.42 17.57 17.49
CA LEU A 373 -20.04 16.61 16.60
C LEU A 373 -20.03 17.20 15.19
N LEU A 374 -19.40 16.51 14.24
CA LEU A 374 -19.36 17.02 12.88
C LEU A 374 -20.78 17.03 12.28
N PRO A 375 -21.13 18.07 11.50
CA PRO A 375 -22.44 18.19 10.86
C PRO A 375 -22.62 17.16 9.74
N THR A 376 -23.88 16.86 9.47
CA THR A 376 -24.32 15.99 8.36
C THR A 376 -24.52 16.78 7.05
N SER A 377 -24.87 18.07 7.16
CA SER A 377 -25.10 18.94 6.00
C SER A 377 -24.88 20.43 6.33
N HIS A 378 -24.54 21.22 5.32
CA HIS A 378 -24.53 22.68 5.36
C HIS A 378 -25.30 23.23 4.14
N GLU A 379 -26.25 24.14 4.38
CA GLU A 379 -27.13 24.72 3.35
C GLU A 379 -27.82 23.68 2.43
N GLY A 380 -28.23 22.55 3.00
CA GLY A 380 -28.89 21.47 2.26
C GLY A 380 -27.95 20.57 1.45
N THR A 381 -26.64 20.82 1.49
CA THR A 381 -25.62 19.98 0.86
C THR A 381 -24.97 19.06 1.90
N THR A 382 -24.88 17.77 1.60
CA THR A 382 -24.22 16.79 2.49
C THR A 382 -22.74 17.11 2.65
N VAL A 383 -22.28 17.17 3.90
CA VAL A 383 -20.86 17.26 4.24
C VAL A 383 -20.27 15.85 4.16
N VAL A 384 -19.17 15.67 3.44
CA VAL A 384 -18.60 14.32 3.19
C VAL A 384 -17.18 14.15 3.69
N GLY A 385 -16.54 15.20 4.18
CA GLY A 385 -15.16 15.09 4.62
C GLY A 385 -14.67 16.21 5.50
N VAL A 386 -13.45 16.03 5.98
CA VAL A 386 -12.71 16.98 6.82
C VAL A 386 -11.38 17.28 6.15
N GLU A 387 -11.13 18.55 5.89
CA GLU A 387 -9.90 19.02 5.26
C GLU A 387 -8.67 18.95 6.15
N GLY A 388 -7.51 19.10 5.50
CA GLY A 388 -6.24 19.12 6.20
C GLY A 388 -6.20 20.31 7.16
N GLU A 389 -5.68 20.08 8.37
CA GLU A 389 -5.56 21.12 9.40
C GLU A 389 -6.90 21.74 9.85
N ALA A 390 -8.06 21.12 9.55
CA ALA A 390 -9.37 21.68 9.91
C ALA A 390 -9.55 21.99 11.41
N PHE A 391 -8.95 21.17 12.28
CA PHE A 391 -8.94 21.36 13.74
C PHE A 391 -7.59 21.86 14.26
N LEU A 392 -6.77 22.51 13.42
CA LEU A 392 -5.43 22.95 13.78
C LEU A 392 -5.42 23.73 15.10
N GLU A 393 -4.69 23.20 16.07
CA GLU A 393 -4.50 23.80 17.40
C GLU A 393 -5.80 24.06 18.18
N CYS A 394 -6.83 23.23 18.00
CA CYS A 394 -7.97 23.16 18.93
C CYS A 394 -7.52 22.52 20.26
N THR A 395 -6.68 23.21 21.02
CA THR A 395 -5.95 22.69 22.19
C THR A 395 -6.84 22.34 23.39
N LYS A 396 -8.11 22.72 23.36
CA LYS A 396 -9.12 22.37 24.37
C LYS A 396 -10.00 21.20 23.96
N LEU A 397 -10.01 20.81 22.68
CA LEU A 397 -10.83 19.73 22.18
C LEU A 397 -10.46 18.41 22.86
N ARG A 398 -11.43 17.77 23.51
CA ARG A 398 -11.27 16.48 24.21
C ARG A 398 -11.96 15.33 23.49
N LEU A 399 -13.11 15.61 22.87
CA LEU A 399 -13.93 14.62 22.18
C LEU A 399 -14.39 15.14 20.81
N LEU A 400 -14.11 14.36 19.76
CA LEU A 400 -14.62 14.59 18.42
C LEU A 400 -15.51 13.41 17.99
N ARG A 401 -16.71 13.70 17.50
CA ARG A 401 -17.63 12.70 16.92
C ARG A 401 -17.77 12.87 15.42
N ILE A 402 -17.51 11.79 14.70
CA ILE A 402 -17.51 11.70 13.25
C ILE A 402 -18.71 10.82 12.82
N PRO A 403 -19.79 11.43 12.30
CA PRO A 403 -20.97 10.72 11.81
C PRO A 403 -20.72 10.02 10.47
N ARG A 404 -21.64 9.11 10.11
CA ARG A 404 -21.48 8.18 8.96
C ARG A 404 -21.41 8.84 7.59
N ASN A 405 -21.83 10.10 7.43
CA ASN A 405 -21.73 10.84 6.17
C ASN A 405 -20.29 11.25 5.85
N ILE A 406 -19.41 11.29 6.85
CA ILE A 406 -18.01 11.63 6.64
C ILE A 406 -17.29 10.42 6.09
N THR A 407 -16.87 10.51 4.83
CA THR A 407 -16.20 9.43 4.09
C THR A 407 -14.71 9.71 3.86
N SER A 408 -14.24 10.92 4.13
CA SER A 408 -12.86 11.33 3.86
C SER A 408 -12.27 12.17 4.99
N LEU A 409 -11.11 11.77 5.52
CA LEU A 409 -10.32 12.54 6.48
C LEU A 409 -8.95 12.86 5.87
N GLN A 410 -8.65 14.15 5.71
CA GLN A 410 -7.38 14.60 5.13
C GLN A 410 -6.24 14.63 6.14
N ALA A 411 -5.00 14.66 5.64
CA ALA A 411 -3.79 14.67 6.45
C ALA A 411 -3.78 15.83 7.45
N ASP A 412 -3.26 15.60 8.65
CA ASP A 412 -3.11 16.62 9.69
C ASP A 412 -4.42 17.28 10.16
N ALA A 413 -5.60 16.73 9.84
CA ALA A 413 -6.89 17.30 10.23
C ALA A 413 -7.00 17.59 11.75
N LEU A 414 -6.33 16.81 12.59
CA LEU A 414 -6.33 16.94 14.07
C LEU A 414 -4.99 17.42 14.64
N LYS A 415 -4.14 18.05 13.81
CA LYS A 415 -2.82 18.53 14.22
C LYS A 415 -2.90 19.55 15.35
N GLY A 416 -2.08 19.35 16.38
CA GLY A 416 -2.02 20.26 17.53
C GLY A 416 -3.20 20.20 18.49
N CYS A 417 -4.14 19.26 18.34
CA CYS A 417 -5.22 19.00 19.31
C CYS A 417 -4.67 18.30 20.57
N THR A 418 -3.92 19.02 21.40
CA THR A 418 -3.11 18.44 22.48
C THR A 418 -3.89 17.86 23.66
N ALA A 419 -5.14 18.28 23.86
CA ALA A 419 -6.05 17.75 24.88
C ALA A 419 -6.98 16.65 24.35
N LEU A 420 -6.87 16.25 23.08
CA LEU A 420 -7.76 15.28 22.47
C LEU A 420 -7.53 13.90 23.09
N GLU A 421 -8.59 13.37 23.69
CA GLU A 421 -8.61 12.07 24.36
C GLU A 421 -9.32 11.03 23.49
N ARG A 422 -10.35 11.45 22.75
CA ARG A 422 -11.30 10.55 22.11
C ARG A 422 -11.78 11.06 20.74
N VAL A 423 -11.69 10.19 19.73
CA VAL A 423 -12.33 10.35 18.42
C VAL A 423 -13.32 9.20 18.26
N GLU A 424 -14.61 9.48 18.07
CA GLU A 424 -15.64 8.46 17.82
C GLU A 424 -16.02 8.47 16.35
N ILE A 425 -15.85 7.35 15.65
CA ILE A 425 -16.25 7.16 14.25
C ILE A 425 -17.47 6.24 14.24
N TYR A 426 -18.59 6.69 13.70
CA TYR A 426 -19.83 5.91 13.70
C TYR A 426 -20.01 5.01 12.46
N ASN A 427 -19.07 5.05 11.50
CA ASN A 427 -19.04 4.09 10.40
C ASN A 427 -18.74 2.68 10.93
N SER A 428 -19.59 1.72 10.59
CA SER A 428 -19.38 0.30 10.91
C SER A 428 -18.58 -0.44 9.82
N ASP A 429 -18.43 0.16 8.64
CA ASP A 429 -17.66 -0.38 7.53
C ASP A 429 -16.43 0.51 7.27
N PRO A 430 -15.21 0.05 7.56
CA PRO A 430 -13.99 0.84 7.35
C PRO A 430 -13.71 1.20 5.88
N ASN A 431 -14.35 0.52 4.90
CA ASN A 431 -14.22 0.89 3.49
C ASN A 431 -15.03 2.16 3.13
N THR A 432 -15.90 2.62 4.03
CA THR A 432 -16.75 3.80 3.80
C THR A 432 -16.15 5.10 4.35
N ILE A 433 -15.03 5.02 5.05
CA ILE A 433 -14.32 6.19 5.57
C ILE A 433 -12.81 5.98 5.40
N ALA A 434 -12.20 6.82 4.58
CA ALA A 434 -10.76 6.78 4.33
C ALA A 434 -10.01 7.68 5.33
N PRO A 435 -9.01 7.14 6.07
CA PRO A 435 -8.05 7.97 6.77
C PRO A 435 -7.00 8.52 5.78
N PRO A 436 -6.15 9.48 6.19
CA PRO A 436 -5.02 9.93 5.39
C PRO A 436 -4.13 8.75 4.99
N THR A 437 -3.71 8.70 3.72
CA THR A 437 -3.42 7.46 2.98
C THR A 437 -2.55 6.43 3.70
N GLY A 438 -3.21 5.52 4.43
CA GLY A 438 -2.65 4.23 4.85
C GLY A 438 -1.29 4.30 5.57
N GLY A 439 -1.05 5.31 6.41
CA GLY A 439 0.11 5.40 7.30
C GLY A 439 1.33 6.17 6.79
N VAL A 440 1.30 6.68 5.55
CA VAL A 440 2.37 7.56 5.03
C VAL A 440 2.27 8.95 5.66
N VAL A 441 1.03 9.40 5.88
CA VAL A 441 0.66 10.65 6.56
C VAL A 441 -0.26 10.36 7.75
N SER A 442 -0.30 11.26 8.73
CA SER A 442 -1.01 11.06 10.00
C SER A 442 -2.26 11.94 10.07
N LEU A 443 -3.37 11.39 10.59
CA LEU A 443 -4.55 12.17 10.96
C LEU A 443 -4.25 13.21 12.04
N PHE A 444 -3.31 12.91 12.94
CA PHE A 444 -3.00 13.72 14.12
C PHE A 444 -1.81 14.67 13.91
N GLY A 445 -1.14 14.64 12.76
CA GLY A 445 0.10 15.38 12.52
C GLY A 445 1.26 15.00 13.45
N THR A 446 1.19 13.83 14.08
CA THR A 446 2.23 13.27 14.95
C THR A 446 2.30 11.75 14.85
N LYS A 447 3.48 11.19 15.13
CA LYS A 447 3.72 9.73 15.19
C LYS A 447 3.28 9.10 16.51
N THR A 448 3.06 9.89 17.56
CA THR A 448 2.70 9.40 18.90
C THR A 448 1.44 10.10 19.44
N PRO A 449 0.30 9.98 18.73
CA PRO A 449 -0.95 10.54 19.22
C PRO A 449 -1.38 9.89 20.54
N LYS A 450 -1.98 10.68 21.43
CA LYS A 450 -2.51 10.21 22.72
C LYS A 450 -3.99 9.81 22.64
N ALA A 451 -4.72 10.40 21.69
CA ALA A 451 -6.14 10.15 21.50
C ALA A 451 -6.40 8.69 21.06
N LYS A 452 -7.47 8.10 21.59
CA LYS A 452 -8.00 6.81 21.14
C LYS A 452 -9.08 7.02 20.09
N ILE A 453 -9.13 6.11 19.11
CA ILE A 453 -10.15 6.08 18.05
C ILE A 453 -11.15 4.98 18.41
N TYR A 454 -12.39 5.37 18.66
CA TYR A 454 -13.48 4.46 18.99
C TYR A 454 -14.32 4.21 17.74
N VAL A 455 -14.51 2.93 17.42
CA VAL A 455 -15.37 2.45 16.32
C VAL A 455 -16.43 1.51 16.88
N PRO A 456 -17.53 1.21 16.15
CA PRO A 456 -18.52 0.25 16.61
C PRO A 456 -17.87 -1.07 17.03
N LYS A 457 -18.27 -1.61 18.18
CA LYS A 457 -17.60 -2.78 18.79
C LYS A 457 -17.56 -4.01 17.89
N ASP A 458 -18.60 -4.22 17.08
CA ASP A 458 -18.71 -5.28 16.08
C ASP A 458 -17.77 -5.06 14.88
N ALA A 459 -17.47 -3.80 14.55
CA ALA A 459 -16.55 -3.41 13.47
C ALA A 459 -15.07 -3.37 13.90
N LEU A 460 -14.76 -3.34 15.20
CA LEU A 460 -13.41 -3.14 15.73
C LEU A 460 -12.36 -4.08 15.11
N SER A 461 -12.69 -5.37 15.03
CA SER A 461 -11.76 -6.38 14.48
C SER A 461 -11.43 -6.09 13.02
N VAL A 462 -12.43 -5.68 12.24
CA VAL A 462 -12.30 -5.34 10.81
C VAL A 462 -11.48 -4.06 10.64
N TYR A 463 -11.70 -3.03 11.47
CA TYR A 463 -10.90 -1.81 11.44
C TYR A 463 -9.42 -2.08 11.74
N LYS A 464 -9.12 -2.91 12.75
CA LYS A 464 -7.74 -3.22 13.14
C LYS A 464 -6.95 -3.96 12.06
N SER A 465 -7.63 -4.74 11.23
CA SER A 465 -7.01 -5.49 10.13
C SER A 465 -7.20 -4.86 8.76
N HIS A 466 -7.95 -3.75 8.68
CA HIS A 466 -8.23 -3.05 7.43
C HIS A 466 -6.98 -2.43 6.84
N TYR A 467 -6.85 -2.50 5.52
CA TYR A 467 -5.68 -2.04 4.76
C TYR A 467 -5.21 -0.62 5.12
N PHE A 468 -6.13 0.34 5.30
CA PHE A 468 -5.78 1.73 5.63
C PHE A 468 -5.78 2.02 7.14
N TRP A 469 -6.70 1.39 7.90
CA TRP A 469 -6.92 1.73 9.32
C TRP A 469 -6.00 0.95 10.27
N ASN A 470 -5.36 -0.13 9.81
CA ASN A 470 -4.42 -0.91 10.62
C ASN A 470 -3.23 -0.07 11.15
N THR A 471 -2.93 1.05 10.50
CA THR A 471 -1.89 2.00 10.90
C THR A 471 -2.22 2.73 12.20
N TYR A 472 -3.50 2.74 12.57
CA TYR A 472 -4.03 3.23 13.85
C TYR A 472 -4.48 2.08 14.77
N SER A 473 -4.07 0.82 14.50
CA SER A 473 -4.53 -0.36 15.26
C SER A 473 -4.31 -0.28 16.76
N ASP A 474 -3.21 0.33 17.21
CA ASP A 474 -2.90 0.56 18.64
C ASP A 474 -3.77 1.64 19.30
N LEU A 475 -4.40 2.49 18.50
CA LEU A 475 -5.32 3.54 18.94
C LEU A 475 -6.78 3.09 18.89
N LEU A 476 -7.08 2.01 18.16
CA LEU A 476 -8.44 1.55 17.90
C LEU A 476 -9.03 0.77 19.10
N GLU A 477 -10.19 1.23 19.56
CA GLU A 477 -11.00 0.64 20.63
C GLU A 477 -12.47 0.53 20.21
N GLY A 478 -13.21 -0.38 20.84
CA GLY A 478 -14.64 -0.57 20.58
C GLY A 478 -15.47 0.23 21.58
N MET A 479 -16.46 1.00 21.09
CA MET A 479 -17.43 1.70 21.95
C MET A 479 -18.69 0.90 22.24
#